data_AF-A0AAV7C657-F1
#
_entry.id   AF-A0AAV7C657-F1
#
_cell.length_a   1.000
_cell.length_b   1.000
_cell.length_c   1.000
_cell.angle_alpha   90.00
_cell.angle_beta   90.00
_cell.angle_gamma   90.00
#
_symmetry.space_group_name_H-M   'P 1'
#
loop_
_entity.id
_entity.type
_entity.pdbx_description
1 polymer ?
#
loop_
_entity_poly.entity_id
_entity_poly.type
_entity_poly.pdbx_seq_one_letter_code
_entity_poly.pdbx_strand_id
1 'polypeptide(L)'
;MKMVSLSLCYCNLGPPSGTVLGKLLAESAISELYLTGNYLQCSGAVDLITSIAEKVQELTTEKPTEEATSLAHQILEAQDQSGIHTMMSGPPTPAISPAITPAISPDRGSEKGKRKKKGRKKKDKPIALPGPWVRKLFLANNGIDARGIEGETGVLEFSQLLSSLIRYSEQLSELDIDDNCLGELPATDILEALMERNQRKLPRLKIKVTAQISPVTFKSILKQSGKLKTSKKKRRRKKK
;
A
#
# COMPACT_ATOMS: atom_id res chain seq x y z
N MET A 1 -22.92 6.59 2.14
CA MET A 1 -21.74 7.39 2.52
C MET A 1 -20.66 6.42 3.01
N LYS A 2 -19.45 6.37 2.42
CA LYS A 2 -18.37 5.52 2.94
C LYS A 2 -17.57 6.29 4.00
N MET A 3 -17.30 5.68 5.16
CA MET A 3 -16.35 6.21 6.14
C MET A 3 -14.92 5.90 5.67
N VAL A 4 -14.08 6.92 5.56
CA VAL A 4 -12.71 6.81 5.01
C VAL A 4 -11.64 7.16 6.04
N SER A 5 -12.03 7.71 7.19
CA SER A 5 -11.15 8.00 8.32
C SER A 5 -11.88 7.70 9.63
N LEU A 6 -11.14 7.18 10.61
CA LEU A 6 -11.59 6.87 11.96
C LEU A 6 -10.57 7.45 12.94
N SER A 7 -11.06 8.03 14.04
CA SER A 7 -10.22 8.64 15.08
C SER A 7 -10.72 8.21 16.44
N LEU A 8 -9.88 7.47 17.17
CA LEU A 8 -10.10 6.96 18.52
C LEU A 8 -8.91 7.31 19.42
N CYS A 9 -8.32 8.50 19.23
CA CYS A 9 -7.26 9.03 20.08
C CYS A 9 -7.77 9.26 21.51
N TYR A 10 -6.96 8.90 22.53
CA TYR A 10 -7.29 9.05 23.95
C TYR A 10 -8.60 8.34 24.38
N CYS A 11 -8.94 7.23 23.73
CA CYS A 11 -10.13 6.42 24.02
C CYS A 11 -9.86 5.27 25.01
N ASN A 12 -8.71 5.25 25.68
CA ASN A 12 -8.26 4.21 26.61
C ASN A 12 -8.28 2.78 26.00
N LEU A 13 -7.90 2.68 24.71
CA LEU A 13 -7.85 1.40 24.02
C LEU A 13 -6.62 0.60 24.48
N GLY A 14 -6.85 -0.61 24.99
CA GLY A 14 -5.81 -1.57 25.36
C GLY A 14 -5.42 -2.53 24.21
N PRO A 15 -4.55 -3.52 24.45
CA PRO A 15 -4.08 -4.46 23.43
C PRO A 15 -5.19 -5.21 22.67
N PRO A 16 -6.28 -5.72 23.30
CA PRO A 16 -7.37 -6.40 22.59
C PRO A 16 -8.13 -5.55 21.55
N SER A 17 -7.89 -4.24 21.50
CA SER A 17 -8.40 -3.40 20.40
C SER A 17 -7.66 -3.61 19.08
N GLY A 18 -6.42 -4.11 19.12
CA GLY A 18 -5.55 -4.31 17.97
C GLY A 18 -6.17 -5.19 16.90
N THR A 19 -6.58 -6.41 17.29
CA THR A 19 -7.22 -7.39 16.41
C THR A 19 -8.53 -6.86 15.81
N VAL A 20 -9.34 -6.18 16.63
CA VAL A 20 -10.63 -5.62 16.20
C VAL A 20 -10.44 -4.48 15.20
N LEU A 21 -9.45 -3.61 15.43
CA LEU A 21 -9.13 -2.49 14.54
C LEU A 21 -8.40 -2.93 13.27
N GLY A 22 -7.56 -3.96 13.36
CA GLY A 22 -6.91 -4.61 12.22
C GLY A 22 -7.94 -5.23 11.27
N LYS A 23 -8.85 -6.04 11.81
CA LYS A 23 -9.98 -6.60 11.05
C LYS A 23 -10.87 -5.50 10.45
N LEU A 24 -11.22 -4.46 11.22
CA LEU A 24 -11.99 -3.32 10.73
C LEU A 24 -11.27 -2.58 9.59
N LEU A 25 -9.94 -2.48 9.62
CA LEU A 25 -9.16 -1.93 8.51
C LEU A 25 -9.11 -2.84 7.29
N ALA A 26 -9.09 -4.17 7.45
CA ALA A 26 -9.11 -5.11 6.34
C ALA A 26 -10.47 -5.17 5.61
N GLU A 27 -11.58 -5.07 6.36
CA GLU A 27 -12.93 -5.35 5.86
C GLU A 27 -13.75 -4.12 5.40
N SER A 28 -13.33 -2.89 5.72
CA SER A 28 -14.17 -1.69 5.57
C SER A 28 -13.87 -0.80 4.33
N ALA A 29 -13.61 0.49 4.57
CA ALA A 29 -13.08 1.47 3.61
C ALA A 29 -12.24 2.56 4.32
N ILE A 30 -11.90 2.33 5.59
CA ILE A 30 -11.27 3.31 6.49
C ILE A 30 -9.77 3.34 6.20
N SER A 31 -9.31 4.34 5.46
CA SER A 31 -7.90 4.46 5.03
C SER A 31 -7.03 5.34 5.91
N GLU A 32 -7.61 5.99 6.90
CA GLU A 32 -6.93 6.98 7.73
C GLU A 32 -7.30 6.77 9.21
N LEU A 33 -6.50 5.97 9.91
CA LEU A 33 -6.74 5.60 11.31
C LEU A 33 -5.84 6.39 12.27
N TYR A 34 -6.47 6.94 13.31
CA TYR A 34 -5.84 7.74 14.35
C TYR A 34 -6.10 7.14 15.74
N LEU A 35 -5.04 6.72 16.42
CA LEU A 35 -5.04 6.05 17.73
C LEU A 35 -4.09 6.70 18.74
N THR A 36 -3.70 7.97 18.54
CA THR A 36 -2.72 8.66 19.40
C THR A 36 -3.17 8.70 20.87
N GLY A 37 -2.27 8.36 21.80
CA GLY A 37 -2.53 8.44 23.23
C GLY A 37 -3.45 7.33 23.76
N ASN A 38 -3.25 6.10 23.31
CA ASN A 38 -3.90 4.90 23.88
C ASN A 38 -2.84 3.97 24.50
N TYR A 39 -3.19 2.71 24.74
CA TYR A 39 -2.37 1.71 25.40
C TYR A 39 -2.38 0.39 24.62
N LEU A 40 -2.23 0.43 23.30
CA LEU A 40 -2.21 -0.76 22.45
C LEU A 40 -1.04 -1.71 22.78
N GLN A 41 0.08 -1.18 23.31
CA GLN A 41 1.31 -1.92 23.58
C GLN A 41 1.84 -2.65 22.32
N CYS A 42 2.81 -3.56 22.48
CA CYS A 42 3.34 -4.32 21.36
C CYS A 42 2.29 -5.27 20.77
N SER A 43 1.64 -6.13 21.57
CA SER A 43 0.57 -7.05 21.09
C SER A 43 -0.51 -6.35 20.26
N GLY A 44 -1.14 -5.29 20.79
CA GLY A 44 -2.22 -4.60 20.07
C GLY A 44 -1.74 -3.85 18.82
N ALA A 45 -0.46 -3.45 18.77
CA ALA A 45 0.12 -2.84 17.57
C ALA A 45 0.58 -3.90 16.54
N VAL A 46 1.00 -5.08 16.98
CA VAL A 46 1.31 -6.25 16.15
C VAL A 46 0.02 -6.77 15.50
N ASP A 47 -1.00 -7.16 16.26
CA ASP A 47 -2.31 -7.62 15.76
C ASP A 47 -2.90 -6.70 14.67
N LEU A 48 -2.82 -5.39 14.93
CA LEU A 48 -3.31 -4.34 14.05
C LEU A 48 -2.56 -4.32 12.71
N ILE A 49 -1.23 -4.50 12.72
CA ILE A 49 -0.41 -4.48 11.51
C ILE A 49 -0.44 -5.84 10.79
N THR A 50 -0.45 -6.96 11.51
CA THR A 50 -0.59 -8.32 10.95
C THR A 50 -1.86 -8.42 10.10
N SER A 51 -3.01 -8.02 10.66
CA SER A 51 -4.29 -7.98 9.94
C SER A 51 -4.26 -7.15 8.64
N ILE A 52 -3.46 -6.07 8.61
CA ILE A 52 -3.27 -5.25 7.40
C ILE A 52 -2.34 -5.97 6.42
N ALA A 53 -1.24 -6.56 6.91
CA ALA A 53 -0.20 -7.20 6.12
C ALA A 53 -0.70 -8.47 5.42
N GLU A 54 -1.45 -9.33 6.12
CA GLU A 54 -2.11 -10.52 5.56
C GLU A 54 -3.02 -10.13 4.39
N LYS A 55 -3.89 -9.14 4.59
CA LYS A 55 -4.79 -8.65 3.54
C LYS A 55 -4.02 -8.04 2.35
N VAL A 56 -2.83 -7.45 2.56
CA VAL A 56 -1.95 -7.01 1.45
C VAL A 56 -1.45 -8.21 0.64
N GLN A 57 -1.05 -9.30 1.31
CA GLN A 57 -0.53 -10.49 0.64
C GLN A 57 -1.61 -11.19 -0.19
N GLU A 58 -2.79 -11.46 0.39
CA GLU A 58 -3.94 -12.04 -0.33
C GLU A 58 -4.26 -11.27 -1.61
N LEU A 59 -4.39 -9.93 -1.50
CA LEU A 59 -4.71 -9.03 -2.62
C LEU A 59 -3.55 -8.82 -3.61
N THR A 60 -2.38 -9.39 -3.32
CA THR A 60 -1.24 -9.48 -4.24
C THR A 60 -1.25 -10.83 -4.95
N THR A 61 -1.62 -11.92 -4.28
CA THR A 61 -1.77 -13.26 -4.85
C THR A 61 -3.01 -13.41 -5.73
N GLU A 62 -4.13 -12.73 -5.42
CA GLU A 62 -5.35 -12.72 -6.26
C GLU A 62 -5.21 -11.87 -7.53
N LYS A 63 -4.14 -11.08 -7.68
CA LYS A 63 -3.82 -10.44 -8.96
C LYS A 63 -3.06 -11.43 -9.84
N PRO A 64 -3.58 -11.83 -11.01
CA PRO A 64 -2.76 -12.55 -11.98
C PRO A 64 -1.64 -11.63 -12.46
N THR A 65 -0.39 -11.97 -12.13
CA THR A 65 0.78 -11.26 -12.63
C THR A 65 0.83 -11.38 -14.15
N GLU A 66 0.76 -10.26 -14.88
CA GLU A 66 0.75 -10.25 -16.36
C GLU A 66 2.03 -10.89 -16.97
N GLU A 67 3.10 -10.99 -16.17
CA GLU A 67 4.34 -11.72 -16.46
C GLU A 67 4.12 -13.24 -16.63
N ALA A 68 3.17 -13.85 -15.90
CA ALA A 68 2.87 -15.28 -16.00
C ALA A 68 2.24 -15.63 -17.36
N THR A 69 1.39 -14.75 -17.90
CA THR A 69 0.87 -14.88 -19.27
C THR A 69 1.98 -14.77 -20.32
N SER A 70 3.00 -13.93 -20.11
CA SER A 70 4.15 -13.85 -21.03
C SER A 70 4.95 -15.15 -21.07
N LEU A 71 5.20 -15.77 -19.90
CA LEU A 71 5.95 -17.02 -19.81
C LEU A 71 5.17 -18.22 -20.38
N ALA A 72 3.85 -18.29 -20.14
CA ALA A 72 2.99 -19.34 -20.69
C ALA A 72 2.92 -19.30 -22.23
N HIS A 73 2.76 -18.10 -22.81
CA HIS A 73 2.80 -17.93 -24.26
C HIS A 73 4.16 -18.32 -24.86
N GLN A 74 5.27 -17.88 -24.23
CA GLN A 74 6.61 -18.16 -24.73
C GLN A 74 7.00 -19.65 -24.69
N ILE A 75 6.42 -20.43 -23.75
CA ILE A 75 6.58 -21.88 -23.70
C ILE A 75 5.75 -22.58 -24.78
N LEU A 76 4.51 -22.12 -25.05
CA LEU A 76 3.67 -22.65 -26.12
C LEU A 76 4.27 -22.41 -27.52
N GLU A 77 4.74 -21.19 -27.79
CA GLU A 77 5.39 -20.83 -29.06
C GLU A 77 6.69 -21.62 -29.32
N ALA A 78 7.38 -22.06 -28.26
CA ALA A 78 8.59 -22.88 -28.37
C ALA A 78 8.31 -24.35 -28.75
N GLN A 79 7.09 -24.87 -28.52
CA GLN A 79 6.73 -26.25 -28.88
C GLN A 79 6.28 -26.37 -30.35
N ASP A 80 5.81 -25.28 -30.96
CA ASP A 80 5.23 -25.29 -32.31
C ASP A 80 6.26 -25.21 -33.46
N GLN A 81 7.57 -25.18 -33.14
CA GLN A 81 8.66 -25.07 -34.12
C GLN A 81 9.55 -26.32 -34.27
N SER A 82 9.31 -27.41 -33.52
CA SER A 82 10.14 -28.64 -33.59
C SER A 82 9.48 -29.80 -34.35
N GLY A 83 9.08 -29.59 -35.60
CA GLY A 83 8.42 -30.60 -36.42
C GLY A 83 9.35 -31.56 -37.17
N ILE A 84 9.54 -32.80 -36.69
CA ILE A 84 10.10 -33.92 -37.49
C ILE A 84 9.38 -35.25 -37.19
N HIS A 85 8.61 -35.74 -38.19
CA HIS A 85 8.14 -37.12 -38.51
C HIS A 85 8.36 -38.28 -37.48
N THR A 86 7.41 -39.22 -37.28
CA THR A 86 7.15 -40.31 -38.27
C THR A 86 5.88 -41.18 -37.99
N MET A 87 4.86 -41.04 -38.86
CA MET A 87 3.97 -42.07 -39.50
C MET A 87 2.99 -43.03 -38.75
N MET A 88 1.95 -43.43 -39.54
CA MET A 88 0.90 -44.47 -39.37
C MET A 88 -0.32 -44.15 -38.47
N SER A 89 -1.59 -44.37 -38.85
CA SER A 89 -2.20 -44.68 -40.17
C SER A 89 -3.75 -44.61 -40.16
N GLY A 90 -4.40 -44.21 -41.28
CA GLY A 90 -5.80 -44.56 -41.63
C GLY A 90 -6.97 -43.63 -41.20
N PRO A 91 -7.90 -43.25 -42.11
CA PRO A 91 -9.10 -42.42 -41.80
C PRO A 91 -10.44 -43.21 -42.02
N PRO A 92 -11.67 -42.66 -41.81
CA PRO A 92 -12.27 -41.61 -42.67
C PRO A 92 -13.10 -40.50 -41.98
N THR A 93 -13.39 -39.46 -42.77
CA THR A 93 -14.35 -38.32 -42.61
C THR A 93 -15.82 -38.75 -42.89
N PRO A 94 -16.88 -37.90 -42.86
CA PRO A 94 -16.99 -36.42 -42.85
C PRO A 94 -17.91 -35.86 -41.71
N ALA A 95 -18.38 -34.61 -41.62
CA ALA A 95 -18.45 -33.41 -42.50
C ALA A 95 -18.50 -32.11 -41.61
N ILE A 96 -18.70 -30.85 -42.03
CA ILE A 96 -18.95 -30.18 -43.34
C ILE A 96 -18.47 -28.69 -43.30
N SER A 97 -18.64 -27.93 -44.38
CA SER A 97 -18.36 -26.48 -44.52
C SER A 97 -19.56 -25.77 -45.21
N PRO A 98 -19.60 -24.43 -45.50
CA PRO A 98 -18.68 -23.33 -45.16
C PRO A 98 -19.40 -22.26 -44.25
N ALA A 99 -19.52 -20.91 -44.42
CA ALA A 99 -19.17 -19.95 -45.48
C ALA A 99 -19.27 -18.44 -45.09
N ILE A 100 -18.72 -17.58 -45.97
CA ILE A 100 -19.12 -16.19 -46.31
C ILE A 100 -18.94 -15.06 -45.26
N THR A 101 -17.98 -14.18 -45.56
CA THR A 101 -17.99 -12.74 -45.21
C THR A 101 -18.62 -11.92 -46.36
N PRO A 102 -19.01 -10.66 -46.11
CA PRO A 102 -18.23 -9.59 -46.75
C PRO A 102 -18.04 -8.34 -45.87
N ALA A 103 -17.08 -7.50 -46.26
CA ALA A 103 -16.85 -6.16 -45.70
C ALA A 103 -17.40 -5.06 -46.62
N ILE A 104 -17.58 -3.84 -46.10
CA ILE A 104 -17.57 -2.57 -46.88
C ILE A 104 -17.26 -1.38 -45.95
N SER A 105 -16.52 -0.41 -46.48
CA SER A 105 -16.33 0.96 -45.97
C SER A 105 -16.34 1.88 -47.21
N PRO A 106 -16.88 3.11 -47.14
CA PRO A 106 -16.13 4.28 -46.63
C PRO A 106 -17.05 5.17 -45.73
N ASP A 107 -16.83 6.45 -45.37
CA ASP A 107 -16.09 7.55 -46.02
C ASP A 107 -15.63 8.67 -45.05
N ARG A 108 -14.89 9.66 -45.56
CA ARG A 108 -14.26 10.77 -44.84
C ARG A 108 -15.08 12.06 -44.91
N GLY A 109 -15.23 12.75 -43.78
CA GLY A 109 -15.68 14.14 -43.72
C GLY A 109 -14.83 14.97 -42.77
N SER A 110 -14.41 16.18 -43.17
CA SER A 110 -13.50 17.02 -42.38
C SER A 110 -13.92 18.48 -42.35
N GLU A 111 -14.02 19.09 -41.17
CA GLU A 111 -14.08 20.55 -41.04
C GLU A 111 -13.48 21.09 -39.73
N LYS A 112 -13.15 22.40 -39.72
CA LYS A 112 -12.39 23.07 -38.64
C LYS A 112 -13.29 23.99 -37.79
N GLY A 113 -13.47 23.69 -36.50
CA GLY A 113 -14.39 24.43 -35.62
C GLY A 113 -13.84 24.87 -34.24
N LYS A 114 -13.23 26.06 -34.19
CA LYS A 114 -13.09 26.98 -33.01
C LYS A 114 -12.89 26.40 -31.59
N ARG A 115 -11.70 26.64 -31.01
CA ARG A 115 -11.39 26.45 -29.57
C ARG A 115 -12.39 27.17 -28.64
N LYS A 116 -12.96 26.46 -27.65
CA LYS A 116 -13.36 27.03 -26.35
C LYS A 116 -12.71 26.25 -25.20
N LYS A 117 -12.34 26.96 -24.13
CA LYS A 117 -11.51 26.45 -23.02
C LYS A 117 -12.28 26.50 -21.70
N LYS A 118 -11.87 25.63 -20.77
CA LYS A 118 -12.19 25.65 -19.32
C LYS A 118 -13.54 25.03 -18.93
N GLY A 119 -13.47 23.78 -18.45
CA GLY A 119 -14.61 23.00 -17.98
C GLY A 119 -14.20 21.62 -17.48
N ARG A 120 -13.09 21.51 -16.71
CA ARG A 120 -12.71 20.25 -16.06
C ARG A 120 -13.77 19.90 -15.02
N LYS A 121 -14.80 19.14 -15.41
CA LYS A 121 -15.54 18.27 -14.47
C LYS A 121 -14.47 17.52 -13.66
N LYS A 122 -14.62 17.46 -12.34
CA LYS A 122 -13.86 16.47 -11.57
C LYS A 122 -14.25 15.12 -12.16
N LYS A 123 -13.27 14.29 -12.56
CA LYS A 123 -13.55 12.85 -12.56
C LYS A 123 -13.87 12.52 -11.11
N ASP A 124 -15.06 12.00 -10.86
CA ASP A 124 -15.34 11.38 -9.59
C ASP A 124 -14.28 10.30 -9.36
N LYS A 125 -13.78 10.23 -8.12
CA LYS A 125 -12.77 9.23 -7.79
C LYS A 125 -13.37 7.85 -8.07
N PRO A 126 -12.60 6.89 -8.63
CA PRO A 126 -13.02 5.51 -8.68
C PRO A 126 -13.54 5.09 -7.29
N ILE A 127 -14.67 4.39 -7.26
CA ILE A 127 -15.21 3.85 -6.02
C ILE A 127 -14.11 2.94 -5.46
N ALA A 128 -13.62 3.27 -4.26
CA ALA A 128 -12.62 2.43 -3.61
C ALA A 128 -13.25 1.05 -3.35
N LEU A 129 -12.83 0.08 -4.15
CA LEU A 129 -12.92 -1.34 -3.83
C LEU A 129 -12.11 -1.62 -2.57
N PRO A 130 -12.45 -2.68 -1.82
CA PRO A 130 -11.56 -3.18 -0.80
C PRO A 130 -10.17 -3.53 -1.37
N GLY A 131 -9.11 -3.27 -0.61
CA GLY A 131 -7.75 -3.06 -1.13
C GLY A 131 -6.74 -2.82 0.00
N PRO A 132 -5.42 -2.92 -0.22
CA PRO A 132 -4.42 -2.61 0.80
C PRO A 132 -4.22 -1.10 0.92
N TRP A 133 -5.24 -0.41 1.42
CA TRP A 133 -5.43 1.03 1.18
C TRP A 133 -4.85 1.96 2.27
N VAL A 134 -4.26 1.42 3.34
CA VAL A 134 -3.94 2.19 4.57
C VAL A 134 -3.00 3.36 4.24
N ARG A 135 -3.61 4.55 4.22
CA ARG A 135 -3.04 5.79 3.68
C ARG A 135 -2.42 6.66 4.77
N LYS A 136 -2.99 6.55 5.98
CA LYS A 136 -2.48 7.14 7.20
C LYS A 136 -2.65 6.17 8.38
N LEU A 137 -1.60 6.05 9.19
CA LEU A 137 -1.61 5.29 10.44
C LEU A 137 -0.91 6.11 11.53
N PHE A 138 -1.64 6.48 12.58
CA PHE A 138 -1.14 7.32 13.67
C PHE A 138 -1.23 6.56 15.00
N LEU A 139 -0.09 6.05 15.46
CA LEU A 139 0.13 5.22 16.65
C LEU A 139 0.99 5.93 17.71
N ALA A 140 1.25 7.23 17.59
CA ALA A 140 2.07 7.96 18.55
C ALA A 140 1.54 7.86 19.99
N ASN A 141 2.43 7.71 20.97
CA ASN A 141 2.10 7.49 22.39
C ASN A 141 1.07 6.34 22.57
N ASN A 142 1.50 5.10 22.32
CA ASN A 142 0.68 3.89 22.51
C ASN A 142 1.31 2.85 23.46
N GLY A 143 2.47 3.16 24.05
CA GLY A 143 3.21 2.23 24.92
C GLY A 143 3.81 1.05 24.16
N ILE A 144 4.15 1.23 22.87
CA ILE A 144 4.77 0.20 22.02
C ILE A 144 6.27 0.09 22.36
N ASP A 145 6.58 -0.22 23.62
CA ASP A 145 7.93 -0.27 24.17
C ASP A 145 8.24 -1.58 24.91
N ALA A 146 9.52 -1.79 25.23
CA ALA A 146 10.00 -3.02 25.86
C ALA A 146 9.59 -3.19 27.34
N ARG A 147 8.59 -2.44 27.83
CA ARG A 147 8.03 -2.55 29.19
C ARG A 147 6.72 -3.36 29.21
N GLY A 148 6.19 -3.71 28.05
CA GLY A 148 5.07 -4.64 27.90
C GLY A 148 5.45 -6.08 28.27
N ILE A 149 4.46 -6.98 28.27
CA ILE A 149 4.67 -8.41 28.60
C ILE A 149 5.57 -9.08 27.56
N GLU A 150 5.54 -8.64 26.31
CA GLU A 150 6.41 -9.16 25.24
C GLU A 150 7.86 -8.66 25.29
N GLY A 151 8.19 -7.72 26.18
CA GLY A 151 9.53 -7.14 26.32
C GLY A 151 10.12 -6.62 25.01
N GLU A 152 11.43 -6.79 24.82
CA GLU A 152 12.13 -6.40 23.59
C GLU A 152 11.66 -7.19 22.35
N THR A 153 11.17 -8.43 22.53
CA THR A 153 10.69 -9.30 21.45
C THR A 153 9.47 -8.69 20.75
N GLY A 154 8.50 -8.16 21.50
CA GLY A 154 7.32 -7.52 20.92
C GLY A 154 7.64 -6.21 20.17
N VAL A 155 8.71 -5.50 20.57
CA VAL A 155 9.17 -4.30 19.85
C VAL A 155 9.83 -4.69 18.52
N LEU A 156 10.58 -5.79 18.51
CA LEU A 156 11.23 -6.32 17.31
C LEU A 156 10.23 -6.94 16.31
N GLU A 157 9.22 -7.66 16.80
CA GLU A 157 8.12 -8.16 15.94
C GLU A 157 7.35 -6.99 15.31
N PHE A 158 7.01 -5.98 16.11
CA PHE A 158 6.40 -4.74 15.62
C PHE A 158 7.30 -4.03 14.59
N SER A 159 8.62 -3.94 14.82
CA SER A 159 9.53 -3.28 13.87
C SER A 159 9.63 -4.01 12.54
N GLN A 160 9.67 -5.35 12.54
CA GLN A 160 9.73 -6.18 11.33
C GLN A 160 8.43 -6.09 10.50
N LEU A 161 7.27 -6.17 11.15
CA LEU A 161 5.96 -6.01 10.51
C LEU A 161 5.77 -4.59 9.95
N LEU A 162 6.10 -3.57 10.74
CA LEU A 162 6.02 -2.18 10.31
C LEU A 162 7.00 -1.87 9.16
N SER A 163 8.21 -2.41 9.21
CA SER A 163 9.21 -2.28 8.15
C SER A 163 8.75 -2.94 6.86
N SER A 164 8.08 -4.08 6.94
CA SER A 164 7.45 -4.74 5.79
C SER A 164 6.32 -3.88 5.20
N LEU A 165 5.46 -3.28 6.04
CA LEU A 165 4.43 -2.34 5.60
C LEU A 165 5.04 -1.08 4.91
N ILE A 166 6.14 -0.54 5.45
CA ILE A 166 6.88 0.60 4.87
C ILE A 166 7.53 0.21 3.53
N ARG A 167 8.12 -0.97 3.42
CA ARG A 167 8.82 -1.49 2.24
C ARG A 167 7.88 -1.68 1.06
N TYR A 168 6.64 -2.15 1.29
CA TYR A 168 5.73 -2.60 0.22
C TYR A 168 4.45 -1.75 0.02
N SER A 169 3.92 -1.04 1.02
CA SER A 169 2.61 -0.37 0.86
C SER A 169 2.68 0.86 -0.05
N GLU A 170 2.16 0.77 -1.28
CA GLU A 170 2.10 1.90 -2.22
C GLU A 170 1.32 3.10 -1.66
N GLN A 171 0.24 2.84 -0.91
CA GLN A 171 -0.73 3.86 -0.50
C GLN A 171 -0.35 4.58 0.81
N LEU A 172 0.50 3.97 1.65
CA LEU A 172 0.92 4.56 2.92
C LEU A 172 1.67 5.88 2.68
N SER A 173 1.11 6.97 3.21
CA SER A 173 1.54 8.35 2.90
C SER A 173 1.95 9.16 4.13
N GLU A 174 1.36 8.87 5.30
CA GLU A 174 1.68 9.48 6.60
C GLU A 174 1.67 8.40 7.68
N LEU A 175 2.78 8.23 8.40
CA LEU A 175 2.95 7.32 9.53
C LEU A 175 3.44 8.13 10.75
N ASP A 176 2.83 7.93 11.91
CA ASP A 176 3.16 8.66 13.14
C ASP A 176 3.35 7.66 14.29
N ILE A 177 4.62 7.38 14.64
CA ILE A 177 5.02 6.44 15.71
C ILE A 177 5.91 7.15 16.76
N ASP A 178 5.65 8.44 16.97
CA ASP A 178 6.28 9.27 18.00
C ASP A 178 5.97 8.75 19.42
N ASP A 179 6.75 9.16 20.42
CA ASP A 179 6.51 8.85 21.85
C ASP A 179 6.23 7.36 22.19
N ASN A 180 6.93 6.41 21.54
CA ASN A 180 6.80 4.95 21.75
C ASN A 180 8.11 4.25 22.18
N CYS A 181 9.21 4.97 22.41
CA CYS A 181 10.44 4.42 23.03
C CYS A 181 11.08 3.19 22.34
N LEU A 182 10.88 3.00 21.03
CA LEU A 182 11.27 1.79 20.26
C LEU A 182 12.75 1.36 20.33
N GLY A 183 13.68 2.28 20.64
CA GLY A 183 15.12 1.99 20.65
C GLY A 183 15.77 1.95 19.26
N GLU A 184 17.09 1.68 19.23
CA GLU A 184 17.94 1.92 18.05
C GLU A 184 17.80 0.85 16.95
N LEU A 185 17.62 -0.42 17.33
CA LEU A 185 17.51 -1.54 16.37
C LEU A 185 16.22 -1.40 15.52
N PRO A 186 15.01 -1.34 16.10
CA PRO A 186 13.79 -0.97 15.39
C PRO A 186 13.87 0.28 14.51
N ALA A 187 14.59 1.31 14.97
CA ALA A 187 14.78 2.53 14.18
C ALA A 187 15.72 2.33 12.98
N THR A 188 16.65 1.38 13.07
CA THR A 188 17.53 0.97 11.97
C THR A 188 16.73 0.17 10.93
N ASP A 189 15.87 -0.77 11.34
CA ASP A 189 14.97 -1.51 10.44
C ASP A 189 14.08 -0.55 9.62
N ILE A 190 13.49 0.44 10.31
CA ILE A 190 12.65 1.49 9.71
C ILE A 190 13.45 2.35 8.73
N LEU A 191 14.73 2.64 9.02
CA LEU A 191 15.61 3.38 8.13
C LEU A 191 15.93 2.58 6.85
N GLU A 192 16.23 1.29 6.99
CA GLU A 192 16.48 0.39 5.85
C GLU A 192 15.24 0.25 4.97
N ALA A 193 14.07 -0.01 5.56
CA ALA A 193 12.80 -0.09 4.85
C ALA A 193 12.47 1.20 4.09
N LEU A 194 12.77 2.38 4.66
CA LEU A 194 12.64 3.67 3.98
C LEU A 194 13.65 3.84 2.84
N MET A 195 14.86 3.30 2.97
CA MET A 195 15.87 3.32 1.90
C MET A 195 15.45 2.43 0.73
N GLU A 196 15.04 1.19 0.98
CA GLU A 196 14.46 0.30 -0.04
C GLU A 196 13.22 0.90 -0.71
N ARG A 197 12.28 1.46 0.06
CA ARG A 197 11.09 2.12 -0.48
C ARG A 197 11.47 3.22 -1.49
N ASN A 198 12.49 4.02 -1.17
CA ASN A 198 13.00 5.06 -2.06
C ASN A 198 13.73 4.48 -3.29
N GLN A 199 14.49 3.37 -3.15
CA GLN A 199 15.11 2.66 -4.28
C GLN A 199 14.06 2.08 -5.25
N ARG A 200 12.99 1.49 -4.71
CA ARG A 200 11.81 0.98 -5.44
C ARG A 200 10.94 2.10 -6.06
N LYS A 201 11.34 3.37 -5.91
CA LYS A 201 10.67 4.58 -6.44
C LYS A 201 9.22 4.77 -5.95
N LEU A 202 8.85 4.13 -4.83
CA LEU A 202 7.50 4.23 -4.26
C LEU A 202 7.21 5.66 -3.73
N PRO A 203 5.92 6.04 -3.54
CA PRO A 203 5.56 7.35 -3.01
C PRO A 203 6.23 7.65 -1.66
N ARG A 204 6.95 8.78 -1.56
CA ARG A 204 7.74 9.14 -0.37
C ARG A 204 6.87 9.22 0.89
N LEU A 205 7.05 8.25 1.78
CA LEU A 205 6.37 8.18 3.07
C LEU A 205 6.81 9.33 3.98
N LYS A 206 5.85 10.11 4.49
CA LYS A 206 6.10 10.97 5.65
C LYS A 206 6.07 10.12 6.91
N ILE A 207 7.10 10.24 7.74
CA ILE A 207 7.17 9.56 9.03
C ILE A 207 7.49 10.56 10.14
N LYS A 208 7.00 10.27 11.34
CA LYS A 208 7.61 10.71 12.61
C LYS A 208 8.02 9.46 13.39
N VAL A 209 9.13 9.55 14.09
CA VAL A 209 9.67 8.50 14.96
C VAL A 209 10.09 9.11 16.29
N THR A 210 10.06 8.32 17.35
CA THR A 210 10.41 8.78 18.70
C THR A 210 11.86 9.28 18.77
N ALA A 211 12.13 10.32 19.56
CA ALA A 211 13.47 10.89 19.74
C ALA A 211 14.45 10.06 20.61
N GLN A 212 14.01 8.93 21.19
CA GLN A 212 14.85 8.03 22.01
C GLN A 212 15.68 7.06 21.14
N ILE A 213 16.33 7.62 20.13
CA ILE A 213 17.19 6.94 19.14
C ILE A 213 18.38 7.86 18.86
N SER A 214 19.44 7.36 18.26
CA SER A 214 20.65 8.15 18.02
C SER A 214 20.34 9.38 17.14
N PRO A 215 20.95 10.54 17.43
CA PRO A 215 20.79 11.74 16.59
C PRO A 215 21.28 11.56 15.15
N VAL A 216 21.97 10.46 14.83
CA VAL A 216 22.38 10.08 13.47
C VAL A 216 21.22 9.35 12.78
N THR A 217 20.70 8.28 13.38
CA THR A 217 19.58 7.48 12.85
C THR A 217 18.32 8.35 12.69
N PHE A 218 17.99 9.19 13.67
CA PHE A 218 16.86 10.15 13.56
C PHE A 218 16.99 11.09 12.34
N LYS A 219 18.18 11.66 12.12
CA LYS A 219 18.43 12.56 10.97
C LYS A 219 18.38 11.80 9.64
N SER A 220 18.86 10.56 9.61
CA SER A 220 18.80 9.69 8.44
C SER A 220 17.37 9.32 8.06
N ILE A 221 16.54 8.91 9.04
CA ILE A 221 15.09 8.67 8.84
C ILE A 221 14.42 9.91 8.28
N LEU A 222 14.63 11.07 8.91
CA LEU A 222 14.03 12.34 8.47
C LEU A 222 14.47 12.73 7.04
N LYS A 223 15.73 12.46 6.65
CA LYS A 223 16.26 12.67 5.28
C LYS A 223 15.57 11.75 4.26
N GLN A 224 15.40 10.46 4.57
CA GLN A 224 14.72 9.49 3.70
C GLN A 224 13.21 9.73 3.61
N SER A 225 12.61 10.37 4.63
CA SER A 225 11.18 10.67 4.68
C SER A 225 10.70 11.81 3.78
N GLY A 226 9.40 11.83 3.49
CA GLY A 226 8.66 12.97 2.98
C GLY A 226 8.43 14.04 4.06
N LYS A 227 8.56 15.32 3.70
CA LYS A 227 8.34 16.44 4.63
C LYS A 227 6.86 16.51 5.07
N LEU A 228 6.59 16.51 6.37
CA LEU A 228 5.28 16.87 6.90
C LEU A 228 4.90 18.30 6.48
N LYS A 229 3.60 18.52 6.21
CA LYS A 229 3.07 19.89 6.05
C LYS A 229 2.86 20.49 7.43
N THR A 230 3.90 21.09 8.00
CA THR A 230 3.74 21.93 9.19
C THR A 230 2.75 23.06 8.90
N SER A 231 1.72 23.18 9.74
CA SER A 231 0.73 24.26 9.64
C SER A 231 1.46 25.58 9.91
N LYS A 232 1.57 26.45 8.89
CA LYS A 232 2.33 27.71 8.99
C LYS A 232 1.75 28.59 10.10
N LYS A 233 2.44 28.62 11.26
CA LYS A 233 2.11 29.47 12.42
C LYS A 233 2.02 30.92 11.95
N LYS A 234 0.79 31.42 11.82
CA LYS A 234 0.46 32.72 11.20
C LYS A 234 1.06 33.85 12.04
N ARG A 235 2.25 34.35 11.66
CA ARG A 235 2.92 35.46 12.35
C ARG A 235 1.93 36.63 12.48
N ARG A 236 1.51 36.95 13.71
CA ARG A 236 0.72 38.16 13.98
C ARG A 236 1.56 39.34 13.51
N ARG A 237 1.07 40.12 12.54
CA ARG A 237 1.65 41.43 12.24
C ARG A 237 1.53 42.26 13.52
N LYS A 238 2.63 42.85 14.00
CA LYS A 238 2.52 43.95 14.95
C LYS A 238 1.73 45.07 14.26
N LYS A 239 0.75 45.66 14.95
CA LYS A 239 0.29 46.99 14.57
C LYS A 239 1.48 47.95 14.75
N LYS A 240 1.65 48.87 13.79
CA LYS A 240 2.12 50.21 14.11
C LYS A 240 0.91 50.99 14.61
#